data_AF-A0A7X8KP66-F1
#
_entry.id   AF-A0A7X8KP66-F1
#
_cell.length_a   1.000
_cell.length_b   1.000
_cell.length_c   1.000
_cell.angle_alpha   90.00
_cell.angle_beta   90.00
_cell.angle_gamma   90.00
#
_symmetry.space_group_name_H-M   'P 1'
#
loop_
_entity.id
_entity.type
_entity.pdbx_description
1 polymer ?
#
loop_
_entity_poly.entity_id
_entity_poly.type
_entity_poly.pdbx_seq_one_letter_code
_entity_poly.pdbx_strand_id
1 'polypeptide(L)'
;GVENDIAFQKLDLKDFSSKKKCGVIISNAPYGMRTGGSQVQTIYENLGRIYRNLNEWSAFILSGYDHFENAFGQKCVKNRKLYNGGIKTYLYSYYPQKENIHGHS
;
A
#
# COMPACT_ATOMS: atom_id res chain seq x y z
N GLY A 1 18.75 12.68 14.30
CA GLY A 1 19.71 11.57 14.23
C GLY A 1 19.20 10.37 13.46
N VAL A 2 18.50 10.58 12.34
CA VAL A 2 18.15 9.57 11.31
C VAL A 2 18.11 10.18 9.91
N GLU A 3 18.46 11.46 9.78
CA GLU A 3 18.32 12.27 8.57
C GLU A 3 19.10 11.72 7.37
N ASN A 4 20.21 11.00 7.60
CA ASN A 4 21.02 10.41 6.54
C ASN A 4 20.53 9.03 6.07
N ASP A 5 19.65 8.39 6.86
CA ASP A 5 19.08 7.08 6.53
C ASP A 5 17.72 7.18 5.82
N ILE A 6 17.16 8.39 5.77
CA ILE A 6 15.82 8.67 5.23
C ILE A 6 15.91 9.65 4.06
N ALA A 7 15.62 9.15 2.86
CA ALA A 7 15.44 10.01 1.69
C ALA A 7 13.99 10.52 1.64
N PHE A 8 13.81 11.83 1.81
CA PHE A 8 12.52 12.49 1.61
C PHE A 8 12.44 13.07 0.20
N GLN A 9 11.40 12.68 -0.53
CA GLN A 9 11.12 13.22 -1.86
C GLN A 9 9.65 13.64 -1.94
N LYS A 10 9.40 14.86 -2.42
CA LYS A 10 8.04 15.29 -2.80
C LYS A 10 7.77 14.74 -4.20
N LEU A 11 6.94 13.71 -4.28
CA LEU A 11 6.55 13.07 -5.53
C LEU A 11 5.04 12.81 -5.51
N ASP A 12 4.37 12.95 -6.65
CA ASP A 12 3.02 12.43 -6.79
C ASP A 12 3.08 10.90 -6.79
N LEU A 13 2.24 10.24 -5.99
CA LEU A 13 2.21 8.79 -5.89
C LEU A 13 2.17 8.13 -7.28
N LYS A 14 1.38 8.68 -8.21
CA LYS A 14 1.19 8.10 -9.55
C LYS A 14 2.48 8.05 -10.39
N ASP A 15 3.47 8.88 -10.06
CA ASP A 15 4.75 8.99 -10.76
C ASP A 15 5.83 8.11 -10.12
N PHE A 16 5.53 7.43 -9.01
CA PHE A 16 6.48 6.54 -8.36
C PHE A 16 6.76 5.30 -9.21
N SER A 17 8.05 5.09 -9.49
CA SER A 17 8.57 3.86 -10.08
C SER A 17 9.94 3.56 -9.50
N SER A 18 10.30 2.28 -9.44
CA SER A 18 11.59 1.85 -8.93
C SER A 18 12.05 0.60 -9.66
N LYS A 19 13.35 0.55 -9.99
CA LYS A 19 14.02 -0.66 -10.49
C LYS A 19 14.52 -1.57 -9.36
N LYS A 20 14.42 -1.12 -8.10
CA LYS A 20 14.81 -1.92 -6.93
C LYS A 20 13.82 -3.07 -6.72
N LYS A 21 14.33 -4.21 -6.27
CA LYS A 21 13.58 -5.42 -5.94
C LYS A 21 13.49 -5.60 -4.43
N CYS A 22 12.58 -6.46 -3.97
CA CYS A 22 12.42 -6.80 -2.55
C CYS A 22 12.11 -5.60 -1.64
N GLY A 23 11.44 -4.57 -2.17
CA GLY A 23 11.06 -3.37 -1.42
C GLY A 23 9.81 -3.57 -0.58
N VAL A 24 9.55 -2.62 0.33
CA VAL A 24 8.35 -2.60 1.17
C VAL A 24 7.67 -1.24 1.08
N ILE A 25 6.39 -1.24 0.73
CA ILE A 25 5.51 -0.08 0.84
C ILE A 25 4.85 -0.11 2.22
N ILE A 26 4.99 0.97 2.98
CA ILE A 26 4.23 1.17 4.22
C ILE A 26 3.44 2.47 4.05
N SER A 27 2.12 2.40 4.21
CA SER A 27 1.28 3.59 4.11
C SER A 27 0.25 3.65 5.21
N ASN A 28 0.15 4.83 5.80
CA ASN A 28 -0.87 5.21 6.76
C ASN A 28 -1.70 6.34 6.14
N ALA A 29 -2.32 6.07 4.99
CA ALA A 29 -3.06 7.08 4.25
C ALA A 29 -4.10 7.75 5.18
N PRO A 30 -4.23 9.08 5.14
CA PRO A 30 -5.00 9.82 6.13
C PRO A 30 -6.43 9.28 6.24
N TYR A 31 -6.80 8.85 7.45
CA TYR A 31 -8.12 8.34 7.76
C TYR A 31 -9.17 9.41 7.52
N GLY A 32 -10.23 9.04 6.80
CA GLY A 32 -11.29 9.93 6.34
C GLY A 32 -12.06 10.62 7.47
N MET A 33 -11.54 11.73 7.99
CA MET A 33 -12.32 12.68 8.79
C MET A 33 -12.15 14.17 8.42
N ARG A 34 -11.36 14.52 7.40
CA ARG A 34 -11.30 15.93 6.93
C ARG A 34 -11.38 16.12 5.41
N THR A 35 -11.42 15.04 4.64
CA THR A 35 -11.42 15.07 3.18
C THR A 35 -12.41 14.04 2.68
N GLY A 36 -13.37 14.46 1.85
CA GLY A 36 -14.51 13.66 1.42
C GLY A 36 -14.12 12.29 0.83
N GLY A 37 -15.01 11.30 0.97
CA GLY A 37 -14.75 9.89 0.65
C GLY A 37 -14.22 9.62 -0.77
N SER A 38 -14.53 10.48 -1.75
CA SER A 38 -14.04 10.36 -3.13
C SER A 38 -12.52 10.52 -3.24
N GLN A 39 -11.90 11.41 -2.46
CA GLN A 39 -10.45 11.63 -2.54
C GLN A 39 -9.66 10.45 -1.98
N VAL A 40 -10.18 9.82 -0.92
CA VAL A 40 -9.56 8.65 -0.28
C VAL A 40 -9.58 7.44 -1.23
N GLN A 41 -10.69 7.25 -1.96
CA GLN A 41 -10.80 6.18 -2.95
C GLN A 41 -9.73 6.32 -4.03
N THR A 42 -9.57 7.50 -4.64
CA THR A 42 -8.55 7.75 -5.68
C THR A 42 -7.13 7.53 -5.18
N ILE A 43 -6.83 7.86 -3.92
CA ILE A 43 -5.53 7.57 -3.31
C ILE A 43 -5.26 6.06 -3.28
N TYR A 44 -6.25 5.26 -2.88
CA TYR A 44 -6.11 3.81 -2.83
C TYR A 44 -6.04 3.16 -4.22
N GLU A 45 -6.79 3.68 -5.20
CA GLU A 45 -6.69 3.26 -6.60
C GLU A 45 -5.28 3.48 -7.16
N ASN A 46 -4.71 4.66 -6.90
CA ASN A 46 -3.34 4.98 -7.30
C ASN A 46 -2.32 4.09 -6.58
N LEU A 47 -2.45 3.89 -5.26
CA LEU A 47 -1.59 2.99 -4.49
C LEU A 47 -1.62 1.56 -5.03
N GLY A 48 -2.80 1.04 -5.34
CA GLY A 48 -2.96 -0.27 -5.93
C GLY A 48 -2.29 -0.39 -7.29
N ARG A 49 -2.43 0.64 -8.14
CA ARG A 49 -1.76 0.68 -9.45
C ARG A 49 -0.24 0.69 -9.32
N ILE A 50 0.32 1.47 -8.40
CA ILE A 50 1.76 1.52 -8.14
C ILE A 50 2.27 0.16 -7.65
N TYR A 51 1.57 -0.42 -6.66
CA TYR A 51 1.92 -1.72 -6.11
C TYR A 51 1.99 -2.81 -7.19
N ARG A 52 1.01 -2.85 -8.09
CA ARG A 52 0.99 -3.82 -9.21
C ARG A 52 2.13 -3.64 -10.22
N ASN A 53 2.70 -2.44 -10.33
CA ASN A 53 3.85 -2.17 -11.20
C ASN A 53 5.20 -2.51 -10.53
N LEU A 54 5.21 -2.81 -9.24
CA LEU A 54 6.41 -3.11 -8.45
C LEU A 54 6.50 -4.61 -8.20
N ASN A 55 6.93 -5.34 -9.23
CA ASN A 55 7.22 -6.77 -9.12
C ASN A 55 8.22 -6.99 -7.98
N GLU A 56 7.93 -7.92 -7.07
CA GLU A 56 8.74 -8.26 -5.87
C GLU A 56 8.65 -7.31 -4.67
N TRP A 57 7.66 -6.42 -4.62
CA TRP A 57 7.42 -5.59 -3.43
C TRP A 57 6.37 -6.18 -2.49
N SER A 58 6.53 -5.95 -1.19
CA SER A 58 5.46 -6.14 -0.19
C SER A 58 4.76 -4.82 0.06
N ALA A 59 3.49 -4.85 0.47
CA ALA A 59 2.78 -3.66 0.92
C ALA A 59 2.04 -3.89 2.24
N PHE A 60 2.16 -2.93 3.15
CA PHE A 60 1.48 -2.89 4.44
C PHE A 60 0.72 -1.57 4.56
N ILE A 61 -0.59 -1.64 4.37
CA ILE A 61 -1.44 -0.45 4.30
C ILE A 61 -2.37 -0.44 5.49
N LEU A 62 -2.27 0.60 6.32
CA LEU A 62 -3.15 0.81 7.46
C LEU A 62 -4.32 1.69 7.01
N SER A 63 -5.55 1.16 7.07
CA SER A 63 -6.75 1.85 6.58
C SER A 63 -7.98 1.52 7.42
N GLY A 64 -8.82 2.52 7.64
CA GLY A 64 -10.16 2.39 8.23
C GLY A 64 -11.28 2.48 7.19
N TYR A 65 -10.95 2.46 5.89
CA TYR A 65 -11.92 2.59 4.81
C TYR A 65 -12.51 1.23 4.45
N ASP A 66 -13.83 1.08 4.61
CA ASP A 66 -14.52 -0.21 4.43
C ASP A 66 -14.40 -0.77 3.01
N HIS A 67 -14.26 0.09 1.99
CA HIS A 67 -14.09 -0.32 0.59
C HIS A 67 -12.63 -0.34 0.14
N PHE A 68 -11.68 -0.43 1.08
CA PHE A 68 -10.25 -0.36 0.79
C PHE A 68 -9.80 -1.39 -0.26
N GLU A 69 -10.09 -2.68 -0.09
CA GLU A 69 -9.59 -3.72 -1.02
C GLU A 69 -10.16 -3.54 -2.44
N ASN A 70 -11.39 -3.02 -2.55
CA ASN A 70 -12.02 -2.69 -3.83
C ASN A 70 -11.30 -1.52 -4.51
N ALA A 71 -11.07 -0.44 -3.76
CA ALA A 71 -10.34 0.73 -4.27
C ALA A 71 -8.89 0.39 -4.61
N PHE A 72 -8.21 -0.39 -3.77
CA PHE A 72 -6.85 -0.89 -4.02
C PHE A 72 -6.80 -1.84 -5.23
N GLY A 73 -7.92 -2.48 -5.58
CA GLY A 73 -8.04 -3.37 -6.72
C GLY A 73 -7.37 -4.73 -6.51
N GLN A 74 -7.11 -5.12 -5.26
CA GLN A 74 -6.56 -6.43 -4.91
C GLN A 74 -6.94 -6.82 -3.48
N LYS A 75 -7.38 -8.06 -3.28
CA LYS A 75 -7.58 -8.64 -1.96
C LYS A 75 -6.24 -8.85 -1.24
N CYS A 76 -6.17 -8.47 0.02
CA CYS A 76 -5.01 -8.68 0.86
C CYS A 76 -4.81 -10.16 1.15
N VAL A 77 -3.56 -10.54 1.43
CA VAL A 77 -3.24 -11.91 1.86
C VAL A 77 -3.60 -12.10 3.32
N LYS A 78 -3.36 -11.06 4.13
CA LYS A 78 -3.70 -11.04 5.55
C LYS A 78 -4.20 -9.65 5.91
N ASN A 79 -5.16 -9.58 6.81
CA ASN A 79 -5.48 -8.35 7.52
C ASN A 79 -5.46 -8.58 9.04
N ARG A 80 -5.08 -7.53 9.78
CA ARG A 80 -5.16 -7.52 11.24
C ARG A 80 -5.92 -6.29 11.68
N LYS A 81 -6.94 -6.48 12.50
CA LYS A 81 -7.69 -5.39 13.13
C LYS A 81 -6.80 -4.65 14.12
N LEU A 82 -6.79 -3.32 14.06
CA LEU A 82 -6.07 -2.42 14.94
C LEU A 82 -6.96 -1.24 15.36
N TYR A 83 -6.53 -0.49 16.35
CA TYR A 83 -7.18 0.76 16.77
C TYR A 83 -6.17 1.90 16.68
N ASN A 84 -6.49 2.93 15.90
CA ASN A 84 -5.71 4.15 15.80
C ASN A 84 -6.49 5.29 16.47
N GLY A 85 -6.09 5.69 17.68
CA GLY A 85 -6.80 6.72 18.44
C GLY A 85 -8.28 6.41 18.72
N GLY A 86 -8.62 5.14 18.91
CA GLY A 86 -10.01 4.68 19.10
C GLY A 86 -10.77 4.36 17.80
N ILE A 87 -10.23 4.73 16.64
CA ILE A 87 -10.82 4.40 15.34
C ILE A 87 -10.41 2.98 14.95
N LYS A 88 -11.41 2.14 14.65
CA LYS A 88 -11.18 0.80 14.13
C LYS A 88 -10.55 0.88 12.74
N THR A 89 -9.42 0.20 12.58
CA THR A 89 -8.66 0.12 11.34
C THR A 89 -8.23 -1.31 11.08
N TYR A 90 -7.74 -1.57 9.87
CA TYR A 90 -7.11 -2.83 9.50
C TYR A 90 -5.75 -2.54 8.88
N LEU A 91 -4.77 -3.35 9.25
CA LEU A 91 -3.50 -3.44 8.54
C LEU A 91 -3.62 -4.51 7.47
N TYR A 92 -3.70 -4.10 6.21
CA TYR A 92 -3.77 -4.96 5.04
C TYR A 92 -2.36 -5.30 4.56
N SER A 93 -2.05 -6.59 4.46
CA SER A 93 -0.73 -7.10 4.07
C SER A 93 -0.78 -7.77 2.71
N TYR A 94 0.12 -7.35 1.83
CA TYR A 94 0.34 -7.88 0.50
C TYR A 94 1.80 -8.32 0.39
N TYR A 95 2.01 -9.47 -0.24
CA TYR A 95 3.33 -10.04 -0.45
C TYR A 95 3.58 -10.21 -1.94
N PRO A 96 4.86 -10.25 -2.36
CA PRO A 96 5.22 -10.61 -3.72
C PRO A 96 4.48 -11.87 -4.16
N GLN A 97 3.92 -11.83 -5.36
CA GLN A 97 3.49 -13.07 -5.99
C GLN A 97 4.75 -13.92 -6.18
N LYS A 98 4.72 -15.17 -5.71
CA LYS A 98 5.78 -16.13 -6.02
C LYS A 98 5.85 -16.20 -7.54
N GLU A 99 7.02 -15.96 -8.13
CA GLU A 99 7.24 -16.36 -9.51
C GLU A 99 6.92 -17.85 -9.59
N ASN A 100 5.92 -18.21 -10.42
CA ASN A 100 5.76 -19.59 -10.81
C ASN A 100 6.95 -19.93 -11.70
N ILE A 101 8.03 -20.39 -11.08
CA ILE A 101 9.16 -21.01 -11.78
C ILE A 101 8.60 -22.30 -12.39
N HIS A 102 7.97 -22.19 -13.56
CA HIS A 102 7.69 -23.37 -14.39
C HIS A 102 9.06 -23.85 -14.84
N GLY A 103 9.54 -24.90 -14.17
CA GLY A 103 10.73 -25.62 -14.56
C GLY A 103 10.63 -25.98 -16.04
N HIS A 104 11.67 -25.62 -16.78
CA HIS A 104 11.99 -26.30 -18.02
C HIS A 104 12.22 -27.78 -17.68
N SER A 105 11.28 -28.61 -18.12
CA SER A 105 11.48 -30.04 -18.38
C SER A 105 11.41 -30.25 -19.88
#